data_AF-A0A8X6L0L8-F1
#
_entry.id   AF-A0A8X6L0L8-F1
#
_cell.length_a   1.000
_cell.length_b   1.000
_cell.length_c   1.000
_cell.angle_alpha   90.00
_cell.angle_beta   90.00
_cell.angle_gamma   90.00
#
_symmetry.space_group_name_H-M   'P 1'
#
loop_
_entity.id
_entity.type
_entity.pdbx_description
1 polymer ?
#
loop_
_entity_poly.entity_id
_entity_poly.type
_entity_poly.pdbx_seq_one_letter_code
_entity_poly.pdbx_strand_id
1 'polypeptide(L)'
;MNYPSAPPPPPAKGYFEGFPKPNECEIIVVNRQQRAYAESVEARIKELGILVDVLFLKDEALLTQTIDDIARRGSLYAMVISPQNETHGSVTVNILHGAPQAIF
;
A
#
# COMPACT_ATOMS: atom_id res chain seq x y z
N MET A 1 -43.04 -36.99 -11.11
CA MET A 1 -41.63 -37.02 -10.65
C MET A 1 -41.34 -35.66 -10.04
N ASN A 2 -41.43 -35.52 -8.71
CA ASN A 2 -41.21 -34.24 -8.03
C ASN A 2 -39.74 -34.21 -7.59
N TYR A 3 -38.89 -33.49 -8.31
CA TYR A 3 -37.50 -33.29 -7.88
C TYR A 3 -37.50 -32.23 -6.77
N PRO A 4 -36.88 -32.48 -5.60
CA PRO A 4 -36.77 -31.44 -4.60
C PRO A 4 -35.91 -30.31 -5.17
N SER A 5 -36.44 -29.09 -5.12
CA SER A 5 -35.72 -27.86 -5.46
C SER A 5 -34.43 -27.83 -4.62
N ALA A 6 -33.27 -27.86 -5.27
CA ALA A 6 -32.02 -27.67 -4.57
C ALA A 6 -32.08 -26.33 -3.80
N PRO A 7 -31.57 -26.25 -2.57
CA PRO A 7 -31.51 -24.99 -1.85
C PRO A 7 -30.73 -23.97 -2.70
N PRO A 8 -31.14 -22.69 -2.72
CA PRO A 8 -30.40 -21.66 -3.41
C PRO A 8 -28.94 -21.69 -2.93
N PRO A 9 -27.95 -21.52 -3.83
CA PRO A 9 -26.57 -21.42 -3.41
C PRO A 9 -26.47 -20.31 -2.35
N PRO A 10 -25.72 -20.52 -1.25
CA PRO A 10 -25.51 -19.48 -0.27
C PRO A 10 -25.05 -18.20 -0.97
N PRO A 11 -25.45 -17.01 -0.48
CA PRO A 11 -25.01 -15.74 -1.06
C PRO A 11 -23.48 -15.80 -1.16
N ALA A 12 -22.95 -15.54 -2.35
CA ALA A 12 -21.53 -15.53 -2.61
C ALA A 12 -20.85 -14.65 -1.55
N LYS A 13 -20.29 -15.28 -0.51
CA LYS A 13 -19.36 -14.62 0.39
C LYS A 13 -18.28 -14.10 -0.52
N GLY A 14 -18.10 -12.78 -0.52
CA GLY A 14 -17.21 -12.11 -1.46
C GLY A 14 -15.89 -12.87 -1.58
N TYR A 15 -15.51 -13.20 -2.80
CA TYR A 15 -14.33 -13.97 -3.23
C TYR A 15 -12.99 -13.29 -2.87
N PHE A 16 -12.87 -12.75 -1.67
CA PHE A 16 -11.65 -12.13 -1.14
C PHE A 16 -11.09 -12.91 0.07
N GLU A 17 -11.65 -14.08 0.41
CA GLU A 17 -11.04 -15.03 1.35
C GLU A 17 -9.91 -15.81 0.64
N GLY A 18 -8.73 -15.20 0.47
CA GLY A 18 -7.55 -15.95 0.04
C GLY A 18 -6.39 -15.14 -0.53
N PHE A 19 -6.62 -13.89 -0.95
CA PHE A 19 -5.52 -13.00 -1.35
C PHE A 19 -5.21 -12.06 -0.17
N PRO A 20 -3.94 -11.94 0.26
CA PRO A 20 -3.58 -10.93 1.24
C PRO A 20 -4.07 -9.57 0.71
N LYS A 21 -4.88 -8.90 1.52
CA LYS A 21 -5.38 -7.55 1.22
C LYS A 21 -4.14 -6.70 0.87
N PRO A 22 -4.10 -6.03 -0.30
CA PRO A 22 -2.96 -5.19 -0.64
C PRO A 22 -2.69 -4.20 0.48
N ASN A 23 -1.41 -3.93 0.78
CA ASN A 23 -1.05 -2.90 1.75
C ASN A 23 -1.70 -1.58 1.32
N GLU A 24 -2.38 -0.93 2.26
CA GLU A 24 -3.03 0.35 2.00
C GLU A 24 -1.96 1.44 1.79
N CYS A 25 -0.81 1.28 2.45
CA CYS A 25 0.33 2.18 2.34
C CYS A 25 1.66 1.43 2.19
N GLU A 26 2.60 1.98 1.42
CA GLU A 26 3.98 1.50 1.32
C GLU A 26 4.94 2.62 1.71
N ILE A 27 5.87 2.35 2.62
CA ILE A 27 6.95 3.27 3.00
C ILE A 27 8.17 2.96 2.14
N ILE A 28 8.54 3.89 1.28
CA ILE A 28 9.73 3.81 0.42
C ILE A 28 10.87 4.57 1.10
N VAL A 29 11.91 3.84 1.49
CA VAL A 29 13.12 4.38 2.10
C VAL A 29 14.18 4.54 1.02
N VAL A 30 14.56 5.79 0.70
CA VAL A 30 15.52 6.06 -0.39
C VAL A 30 16.95 5.68 -0.02
N ASN A 31 17.30 5.77 1.26
CA ASN A 31 18.63 5.43 1.78
C ASN A 31 18.51 4.59 3.06
N ARG A 32 19.24 3.47 3.09
CA ARG A 32 19.21 2.49 4.20
C ARG A 32 19.63 3.08 5.56
N GLN A 33 20.35 4.20 5.57
CA GLN A 33 20.70 4.89 6.82
C GLN A 33 19.45 5.37 7.58
N GLN A 34 18.36 5.65 6.87
CA GLN A 34 17.09 6.15 7.43
C GLN A 34 16.19 5.02 7.96
N ARG A 35 16.72 3.79 8.08
CA ARG A 35 15.95 2.61 8.52
C ARG A 35 15.27 2.84 9.87
N ALA A 36 15.99 3.35 10.86
CA ALA A 36 15.44 3.56 12.21
C ALA A 36 14.29 4.59 12.19
N TYR A 37 14.46 5.66 11.43
CA TYR A 37 13.39 6.65 11.23
C TYR A 37 12.18 6.02 10.52
N ALA A 38 12.40 5.23 9.47
CA ALA A 38 11.33 4.53 8.75
C ALA A 38 10.55 3.56 9.65
N GLU A 39 11.23 2.78 10.49
CA GLU A 39 10.60 1.88 11.46
C GLU A 39 9.76 2.66 12.50
N SER A 40 10.23 3.83 12.94
CA SER A 40 9.44 4.70 13.84
C SER A 40 8.17 5.25 13.19
N VAL A 41 8.25 5.63 11.91
CA VAL A 41 7.10 6.09 11.12
C VAL A 41 6.14 4.94 10.91
N GLU A 42 6.64 3.75 10.53
CA GLU A 42 5.85 2.54 10.34
C GLU A 42 5.05 2.18 11.59
N ALA A 43 5.69 2.18 12.77
CA ALA A 43 5.01 1.91 14.04
C ALA A 43 3.84 2.86 14.28
N ARG A 44 4.05 4.17 14.07
CA ARG A 44 3.00 5.19 14.23
C ARG A 44 1.86 5.03 13.24
N ILE A 45 2.12 4.57 12.02
CA ILE A 45 1.09 4.32 11.01
C ILE A 45 0.31 3.05 11.32
N LYS A 46 0.97 2.00 11.81
CA LYS A 46 0.31 0.78 12.31
C LYS A 46 -0.62 1.08 13.49
N GLU A 47 -0.25 2.00 14.39
CA GLU A 47 -1.11 2.46 15.49
C GLU A 47 -2.41 3.13 15.01
N LEU A 48 -2.42 3.71 13.80
CA LEU A 48 -3.63 4.27 13.18
C LEU A 48 -4.53 3.19 12.55
N GLY A 49 -4.11 1.93 12.56
CA GLY A 49 -4.84 0.81 11.97
C GLY A 49 -4.65 0.68 10.45
N ILE A 50 -3.66 1.35 9.87
CA ILE A 50 -3.34 1.28 8.44
C ILE A 50 -2.39 0.10 8.18
N LEU A 51 -2.72 -0.71 7.17
CA LEU A 51 -1.82 -1.78 6.70
C LEU A 51 -0.66 -1.15 5.91
N VAL A 52 0.55 -1.23 6.48
CA VAL A 52 1.76 -0.62 5.92
C VAL A 52 2.92 -1.61 5.89
N ASP A 53 3.73 -1.52 4.83
CA ASP A 53 4.99 -2.25 4.67
C ASP A 53 6.13 -1.27 4.31
N VAL A 54 7.37 -1.69 4.54
CA VAL A 54 8.58 -0.89 4.34
C VAL A 54 9.43 -1.49 3.23
N LEU A 55 9.65 -0.70 2.18
CA LEU A 55 10.47 -1.02 1.03
C LEU A 55 11.74 -0.16 1.02
N PHE A 56 12.89 -0.82 0.93
CA PHE A 56 14.18 -0.13 0.71
C PHE A 56 14.49 -0.06 -0.77
N LEU A 57 14.70 1.16 -1.27
CA LEU A 57 15.17 1.34 -2.64
C LEU A 57 16.58 0.80 -2.80
N LYS A 58 16.83 0.22 -3.97
CA LYS A 58 18.18 -0.20 -4.39
C LYS A 58 18.97 0.99 -4.94
N ASP A 59 18.28 1.89 -5.62
CA ASP A 59 18.81 3.08 -6.28
C ASP A 59 17.71 4.15 -6.27
N GLU A 60 18.08 5.40 -5.99
CA GLU A 60 17.16 6.55 -6.00
C GLU A 60 16.52 6.77 -7.38
N ALA A 61 17.22 6.39 -8.47
CA ALA A 61 16.69 6.46 -9.83
C ALA A 61 15.44 5.60 -10.05
N LEU A 62 15.20 4.60 -9.19
CA LEU A 62 14.04 3.70 -9.26
C LEU A 62 12.83 4.22 -8.51
N LEU A 63 12.91 5.37 -7.85
CA LEU A 63 11.83 5.90 -7.01
C LEU A 63 10.50 6.02 -7.78
N THR A 64 10.51 6.69 -8.93
CA THR A 64 9.30 6.89 -9.74
C THR A 64 8.71 5.56 -10.20
N GLN A 65 9.54 4.66 -10.73
CA GLN A 65 9.10 3.34 -11.17
C GLN A 65 8.50 2.52 -10.03
N THR A 66 9.11 2.61 -8.83
CA THR A 66 8.65 1.91 -7.64
C THR A 66 7.30 2.43 -7.17
N ILE A 67 7.08 3.75 -7.21
CA ILE A 67 5.78 4.37 -6.91
C ILE A 67 4.71 3.88 -7.89
N ASP A 68 5.02 3.81 -9.18
CA ASP A 68 4.10 3.28 -10.20
C ASP A 68 3.78 1.79 -9.96
N ASP A 69 4.77 0.98 -9.58
CA ASP A 69 4.58 -0.43 -9.22
C ASP A 69 3.71 -0.61 -7.98
N ILE A 70 3.83 0.29 -7.00
CA ILE A 70 2.98 0.31 -5.80
C ILE A 70 1.54 0.69 -6.17
N ALA A 71 1.36 1.72 -7.00
CA ALA A 71 0.04 2.13 -7.49
C ALA A 71 -0.66 1.00 -8.27
N ARG A 72 0.08 0.30 -9.15
CA ARG A 72 -0.44 -0.87 -9.90
C ARG A 72 -0.86 -2.04 -9.01
N ARG A 73 -0.22 -2.20 -7.84
CA ARG A 73 -0.59 -3.22 -6.85
C ARG A 73 -1.85 -2.85 -6.05
N GLY A 74 -2.36 -1.63 -6.21
CA GLY A 74 -3.59 -1.18 -5.58
C GLY A 74 -3.39 -0.54 -4.20
N SER A 75 -2.15 -0.20 -3.83
CA SER A 75 -1.91 0.61 -2.63
C SER A 75 -2.44 2.02 -2.83
N LEU A 76 -3.00 2.60 -1.77
CA LEU A 76 -3.66 3.90 -1.80
C LEU A 76 -2.65 5.04 -1.59
N TYR A 77 -1.58 4.77 -0.85
CA TYR A 77 -0.58 5.75 -0.45
C TYR A 77 0.84 5.19 -0.59
N ALA A 78 1.79 6.02 -1.01
CA ALA A 78 3.22 5.75 -0.89
C ALA A 78 3.93 6.86 -0.13
N MET A 79 4.53 6.53 1.01
CA MET A 79 5.29 7.47 1.83
C MET A 79 6.77 7.35 1.52
N VAL A 80 7.39 8.44 1.07
CA VAL A 80 8.82 8.49 0.76
C VAL A 80 9.57 9.09 1.93
N ILE A 81 10.65 8.41 2.32
CA ILE A 81 11.57 8.83 3.38
C ILE A 81 12.95 9.07 2.77
N SER A 82 13.37 10.34 2.82
CA SER A 82 14.71 10.82 2.47
C SER A 82 15.49 11.29 3.71
N PRO A 83 16.82 11.49 3.62
CA PRO A 83 17.61 12.08 4.71
C PRO A 83 17.08 13.46 5.14
N GLN A 84 16.52 14.24 4.20
CA GLN A 84 15.94 15.54 4.49
C GLN A 84 14.64 15.39 5.30
N ASN A 85 13.85 14.35 5.04
CA ASN A 85 12.64 14.05 5.79
C ASN A 85 12.94 13.74 7.26
N GLU A 86 13.96 12.92 7.53
CA GLU A 86 14.42 12.62 8.90
C GLU A 86 14.87 13.90 9.63
N THR A 87 15.65 14.75 8.96
CA THR A 87 16.13 16.03 9.53
C THR A 87 14.99 16.96 9.93
N HIS A 88 13.90 16.99 9.16
CA HIS A 88 12.74 17.85 9.42
C HIS A 88 11.65 17.17 10.25
N GLY A 89 11.77 15.88 10.58
CA GLY A 89 10.69 15.11 11.20
C GLY A 89 9.44 15.02 10.32
N SER A 90 9.62 14.98 8.99
CA SER A 90 8.55 14.94 7.99
C SER A 90 8.56 13.65 7.18
N VAL A 91 7.56 13.46 6.33
CA VAL A 91 7.51 12.42 5.28
C VAL A 91 6.84 13.01 4.04
N THR A 92 7.20 12.51 2.86
CA THR A 92 6.51 12.90 1.62
C THR A 92 5.46 11.86 1.29
N VAL A 93 4.18 12.23 1.30
CA VAL A 93 3.08 11.30 1.01
C VAL A 93 2.62 11.47 -0.43
N ASN A 94 2.68 10.40 -1.22
CA ASN A 94 2.10 10.31 -2.55
C ASN A 94 0.75 9.62 -2.44
N ILE A 95 -0.29 10.31 -2.88
CA ILE A 95 -1.65 9.75 -2.96
C ILE A 95 -1.76 9.04 -4.31
N LEU A 96 -1.89 7.72 -4.28
CA LEU A 96 -1.92 6.85 -5.46
C LEU A 96 -3.35 6.48 -5.85
N HIS A 97 -4.29 6.60 -4.91
CA HIS A 97 -5.69 6.35 -5.17
C HIS A 97 -6.28 7.46 -6.06
N GLY A 98 -7.11 7.07 -7.02
CA GLY A 98 -7.81 8.01 -7.89
C GLY A 98 -6.97 8.48 -9.07
N ALA A 99 -6.39 7.56 -9.85
CA ALA A 99 -6.02 7.86 -11.23
C ALA A 99 -7.13 8.72 -11.84
N PRO A 100 -6.83 9.87 -12.48
CA PRO A 100 -7.86 10.64 -13.15
C PRO A 100 -8.60 9.65 -14.03
N GLN A 101 -9.89 9.44 -13.76
CA GLN A 101 -10.74 8.69 -14.66
C GLN A 101 -10.63 9.44 -15.98
N ALA A 102 -9.82 8.92 -16.90
CA ALA A 102 -9.83 9.36 -18.28
C ALA A 102 -11.21 8.95 -18.80
N ILE A 103 -12.17 9.85 -18.62
CA ILE A 103 -13.44 9.83 -19.31
C ILE A 103 -13.09 10.03 -20.78
N PHE A 104 -13.40 8.98 -21.55
CA PHE A 104 -13.22 8.86 -22.99
C PHE A 104 -13.76 10.05 -23.79
#